data_AF-A0A936LHI1-F1
#
_entry.id   AF-A0A936LHI1-F1
#
_cell.length_a   1.000
_cell.length_b   1.000
_cell.length_c   1.000
_cell.angle_alpha   90.00
_cell.angle_beta   90.00
_cell.angle_gamma   90.00
#
_symmetry.space_group_name_H-M   'P 1'
#
loop_
_entity.id
_entity.type
_entity.pdbx_description
1 polymer ?
#
loop_
_entity_poly.entity_id
_entity_poly.type
_entity_poly.pdbx_seq_one_letter_code
_entity_poly.pdbx_strand_id
1 'polypeptide(L)'
;MRSVYATAAAMVAVLGVTACGDGEPEVADIPYDQVRAAMEGDAAAWRSYSSEIKGKTVRWTGRMVRAERVRGDDYVEEGEAYIDMDADGQGSPAPDVVLQIPVSQVDALNTPERPVTFRATILGFVPAEGGQMIEMNLKELAE
;
A
#
# COMPACT_ATOMS: atom_id res chain seq x y z
N MET A 1 12.32 -59.44 -20.73
CA MET A 1 13.00 -58.21 -20.28
C MET A 1 12.27 -57.69 -19.05
N ARG A 2 12.98 -57.55 -17.93
CA ARG A 2 12.45 -56.89 -16.72
C ARG A 2 12.40 -55.38 -16.99
N SER A 3 11.27 -54.75 -16.72
CA SER A 3 11.22 -53.38 -16.24
C SER A 3 10.04 -53.22 -15.29
N VAL A 4 10.39 -53.05 -14.03
CA VAL A 4 9.60 -52.55 -12.91
C VAL A 4 9.47 -51.05 -13.07
N TYR A 5 8.28 -50.45 -12.95
CA TYR A 5 8.02 -49.12 -12.35
C TYR A 5 6.50 -49.04 -12.12
N ALA A 6 6.03 -49.30 -10.89
CA ALA A 6 5.88 -48.34 -9.79
C ALA A 6 4.66 -47.42 -9.99
N THR A 7 3.59 -47.78 -9.29
CA THR A 7 2.40 -47.00 -8.97
C THR A 7 2.76 -45.60 -8.48
N ALA A 8 2.19 -44.55 -9.07
CA ALA A 8 2.15 -43.22 -8.46
C ALA A 8 0.70 -42.76 -8.40
N ALA A 9 0.24 -42.58 -7.16
CA ALA A 9 -1.11 -42.22 -6.78
C ALA A 9 -1.51 -40.85 -7.35
N ALA A 10 -2.73 -40.77 -7.88
CA ALA A 10 -3.41 -39.52 -8.12
C ALA A 10 -3.77 -38.90 -6.76
N MET A 11 -3.00 -37.92 -6.31
CA MET A 11 -3.43 -37.01 -5.24
C MET A 11 -4.32 -35.94 -5.86
N VAL A 12 -5.63 -36.09 -5.68
CA VAL A 12 -6.59 -34.99 -5.80
C VAL A 12 -6.39 -34.12 -4.57
N ALA A 13 -5.65 -33.02 -4.73
CA ALA A 13 -5.60 -31.99 -3.70
C ALA A 13 -6.87 -31.14 -3.79
N VAL A 14 -7.89 -31.56 -3.03
CA VAL A 14 -8.95 -30.66 -2.60
C VAL A 14 -8.33 -29.70 -1.58
N LEU A 15 -7.97 -28.50 -2.02
CA LEU A 15 -7.74 -27.35 -1.15
C LEU A 15 -8.81 -26.35 -1.57
N GLY A 16 -9.93 -26.25 -0.85
CA GLY A 16 -9.95 -25.75 0.52
C GLY A 16 -10.66 -24.41 0.45
N VAL A 17 -11.97 -24.45 0.22
CA VAL A 17 -12.84 -23.28 0.38
C VAL A 17 -12.91 -23.03 1.89
N THR A 18 -11.97 -22.27 2.43
CA THR A 18 -12.10 -21.73 3.77
C THR A 18 -13.12 -20.61 3.73
N ALA A 19 -14.30 -20.94 4.22
CA ALA A 19 -15.32 -20.00 4.66
C ALA A 19 -14.69 -18.88 5.53
N CYS A 20 -15.16 -17.65 5.30
CA CYS A 20 -15.13 -16.48 6.19
C CYS A 20 -14.10 -16.53 7.32
N GLY A 21 -12.84 -16.21 7.01
CA GLY A 21 -11.88 -15.79 8.01
C GLY A 21 -11.98 -14.28 8.16
N ASP A 22 -12.55 -13.81 9.28
CA ASP A 22 -12.32 -12.46 9.82
C ASP A 22 -10.85 -12.34 10.30
N GLY A 23 -9.90 -12.67 9.42
CA GLY A 23 -8.49 -12.43 9.62
C GLY A 23 -8.16 -11.05 9.08
N GLU A 24 -7.51 -10.22 9.88
CA GLU A 24 -6.89 -9.00 9.37
C GLU A 24 -6.05 -9.33 8.11
N PRO A 25 -6.10 -8.51 7.05
CA PRO A 25 -5.36 -8.79 5.84
C PRO A 25 -3.88 -8.94 6.17
N GLU A 26 -3.27 -10.03 5.72
CA GLU A 26 -1.84 -10.29 5.89
C GLU A 26 -1.01 -9.13 5.31
N VAL A 27 0.03 -8.73 6.04
CA VAL A 27 0.97 -7.70 5.57
C VAL A 27 1.83 -8.32 4.47
N ALA A 28 1.65 -7.85 3.24
CA ALA A 28 2.43 -8.26 2.09
C ALA A 28 3.84 -7.68 2.18
N ASP A 29 4.82 -8.51 1.84
CA ASP A 29 6.23 -8.13 1.73
C ASP A 29 6.49 -7.47 0.37
N ILE A 30 5.98 -6.24 0.23
CA ILE A 30 6.15 -5.41 -0.97
C ILE A 30 6.92 -4.16 -0.52
N PRO A 31 8.20 -4.02 -0.89
CA PRO A 31 8.97 -2.85 -0.49
C PRO A 31 8.65 -1.65 -1.41
N TYR A 32 8.72 -0.44 -0.85
CA TYR A 32 8.34 0.78 -1.57
C TYR A 32 9.20 1.06 -2.80
N ASP A 33 10.51 0.79 -2.73
CA ASP A 33 11.46 0.97 -3.83
C ASP A 33 11.09 0.13 -5.07
N GLN A 34 10.58 -1.09 -4.87
CA GLN A 34 10.04 -1.92 -5.95
C GLN A 34 8.81 -1.27 -6.60
N VAL A 35 7.91 -0.68 -5.80
CA VAL A 35 6.74 0.02 -6.33
C VAL A 35 7.16 1.24 -7.13
N ARG A 36 8.08 2.06 -6.59
CA ARG A 36 8.63 3.24 -7.27
C ARG A 36 9.29 2.88 -8.60
N ALA A 37 10.17 1.88 -8.61
CA ALA A 37 10.82 1.42 -9.82
C ALA A 37 9.81 0.91 -10.88
N ALA A 38 8.71 0.27 -10.44
CA ALA A 38 7.65 -0.17 -11.35
C ALA A 38 6.84 1.00 -11.93
N MET A 39 6.60 2.06 -11.15
CA MET A 39 5.92 3.28 -11.60
C MET A 39 6.70 4.03 -12.68
N GLU A 40 8.03 4.06 -12.55
CA GLU A 40 8.95 4.70 -13.50
C GLU A 40 9.24 3.83 -14.75
N GLY A 41 8.82 2.56 -14.71
CA GLY A 41 9.11 1.56 -15.74
C GLY A 41 8.15 1.56 -16.94
N ASP A 42 8.04 0.41 -17.59
CA ASP A 42 7.15 0.21 -18.73
C ASP A 42 5.67 0.30 -18.31
N ALA A 43 4.87 1.06 -19.07
CA ALA A 43 3.47 1.33 -18.74
C ALA A 43 2.57 0.08 -18.76
N ALA A 44 2.87 -0.93 -19.59
CA ALA A 44 2.09 -2.17 -19.62
C ALA A 44 2.45 -3.07 -18.43
N ALA A 45 3.74 -3.16 -18.10
CA ALA A 45 4.22 -3.84 -16.89
C ALA A 45 3.64 -3.18 -15.62
N TRP A 46 3.67 -1.84 -15.56
CA TRP A 46 3.06 -1.07 -14.47
C TRP A 46 1.58 -1.36 -14.31
N ARG A 47 0.81 -1.39 -15.40
CA ARG A 47 -0.63 -1.69 -15.35
C ARG A 47 -0.91 -3.08 -14.77
N SER A 48 -0.10 -4.07 -15.14
CA SER A 48 -0.23 -5.43 -14.58
C SER A 48 0.12 -5.45 -13.09
N TYR A 49 1.25 -4.85 -12.73
CA TYR A 49 1.76 -4.85 -11.36
C TYR A 49 0.86 -4.05 -10.40
N SER A 50 0.45 -2.85 -10.77
CA SER A 50 -0.48 -2.01 -10.00
C SER A 50 -1.82 -2.71 -9.72
N SER A 51 -2.33 -3.49 -10.68
CA SER A 51 -3.53 -4.29 -10.48
C SER A 51 -3.33 -5.45 -9.50
N GLU A 52 -2.11 -6.01 -9.41
CA GLU A 52 -1.78 -7.12 -8.52
C GLU A 52 -1.62 -6.66 -7.05
N ILE A 53 -0.99 -5.49 -6.85
CA ILE A 53 -0.72 -4.95 -5.51
C ILE A 53 -1.90 -4.18 -4.92
N LYS A 54 -2.89 -3.78 -5.73
CA LYS A 54 -4.12 -3.16 -5.26
C LYS A 54 -4.85 -4.09 -4.27
N GLY A 55 -5.29 -3.52 -3.15
CA GLY A 55 -5.94 -4.25 -2.06
C GLY A 55 -4.99 -4.99 -1.13
N LYS A 56 -3.68 -5.02 -1.39
CA LYS A 56 -2.68 -5.55 -0.45
C LYS A 56 -2.46 -4.57 0.69
N THR A 57 -2.27 -5.11 1.89
CA THR A 57 -1.84 -4.33 3.05
C THR A 57 -0.32 -4.41 3.14
N VAL A 58 0.34 -3.28 3.31
CA VAL A 58 1.80 -3.18 3.45
C VAL A 58 2.15 -2.48 4.76
N ARG A 59 3.42 -2.59 5.17
CA ARG A 59 3.99 -1.79 6.25
C ARG A 59 5.19 -1.03 5.72
N TRP A 60 5.08 0.29 5.70
CA TRP A 60 6.14 1.18 5.20
C TRP A 60 6.49 2.26 6.23
N THR A 61 7.67 2.85 6.05
CA THR A 61 8.15 3.96 6.85
C THR A 61 8.52 5.11 5.92
N GLY A 62 8.00 6.30 6.21
CA GLY A 62 8.29 7.53 5.47
C GLY A 62 8.34 8.72 6.40
N ARG A 63 8.26 9.93 5.85
CA ARG A 63 8.21 11.20 6.59
C ARG A 63 6.93 11.93 6.30
N MET A 64 6.28 12.42 7.36
CA MET A 64 5.10 13.26 7.23
C MET A 64 5.45 14.56 6.50
N VAL A 65 4.72 14.88 5.45
CA VAL A 65 4.80 16.20 4.79
C VAL A 65 3.78 17.13 5.43
N ARG A 66 2.52 16.67 5.50
CA ARG A 66 1.39 17.42 6.05
C ARG A 66 0.21 16.48 6.27
N ALA A 67 -0.71 16.88 7.15
CA ALA A 67 -2.03 16.28 7.24
C ALA A 67 -3.09 17.39 7.13
N GLU A 68 -4.17 17.12 6.40
CA GLU A 68 -5.23 18.11 6.20
C GLU A 68 -6.62 17.49 6.22
N ARG A 69 -7.61 18.37 6.43
CA ARG A 69 -9.03 18.05 6.25
C ARG A 69 -9.41 18.39 4.83
N VAL A 70 -9.93 17.43 4.09
CA VAL A 70 -10.49 17.63 2.75
C VAL A 70 -12.00 17.50 2.80
N ARG A 71 -12.70 18.17 1.87
CA ARG A 71 -14.14 18.00 1.71
C ARG A 71 -14.38 16.86 0.74
N GLY A 72 -14.93 15.75 1.24
CA GLY A 72 -15.39 14.67 0.39
C GLY A 72 -16.65 15.05 -0.41
N ASP A 73 -17.02 14.18 -1.34
CA ASP A 73 -18.11 14.40 -2.31
C ASP A 73 -19.49 14.59 -1.65
N ASP A 74 -19.70 14.04 -0.45
CA ASP A 74 -20.96 14.10 0.31
C ASP A 74 -21.01 15.23 1.36
N TYR A 75 -20.10 16.22 1.30
CA TYR A 75 -19.90 17.24 2.34
C TYR A 75 -19.43 16.68 3.70
N VAL A 76 -18.98 15.43 3.72
CA VAL A 76 -18.31 14.83 4.88
C VAL A 76 -16.85 15.27 4.87
N GLU A 77 -16.34 15.76 6.01
CA GLU A 77 -14.91 16.02 6.15
C GLU A 77 -14.16 14.69 6.20
N GLU A 78 -13.10 14.59 5.41
CA GLU A 78 -12.18 13.46 5.40
C GLU A 78 -10.79 13.94 5.79
N GLY A 79 -9.99 13.03 6.36
CA GLY A 79 -8.60 13.33 6.71
C GLY A 79 -7.66 12.71 5.69
N GLU A 80 -6.67 13.48 5.24
CA GLU A 80 -5.58 13.00 4.41
C GLU A 80 -4.24 13.28 5.07
N ALA A 81 -3.35 12.30 5.08
CA ALA A 81 -1.95 12.46 5.45
C ALA A 81 -1.05 12.19 4.26
N TYR A 82 -0.15 13.12 3.98
CA TYR A 82 0.76 13.11 2.86
C TYR A 82 2.15 12.71 3.34
N ILE A 83 2.71 11.65 2.78
CA ILE A 83 3.97 11.06 3.22
C ILE A 83 4.98 11.08 2.07
N ASP A 84 6.16 11.59 2.37
CA ASP A 84 7.37 11.50 1.55
C ASP A 84 8.08 10.18 1.91
N MET A 85 8.28 9.34 0.90
CA MET A 85 8.85 7.99 1.04
C MET A 85 10.32 7.93 0.64
N ASP A 86 10.89 9.01 0.09
CA ASP A 86 12.29 9.07 -0.36
C ASP A 86 13.29 9.30 0.80
N ALA A 87 12.80 9.49 2.03
CA ALA A 87 13.46 9.38 3.35
C ALA A 87 14.77 10.17 3.62
N ASP A 88 15.43 10.73 2.60
CA ASP A 88 16.80 11.23 2.69
C ASP A 88 16.90 12.76 2.87
N GLY A 89 15.77 13.47 2.93
CA GLY A 89 15.74 14.92 3.23
C GLY A 89 16.54 15.78 2.24
N GLN A 90 16.86 15.24 1.07
CA GLN A 90 17.58 15.94 0.00
C GLN A 90 16.59 16.37 -1.08
N GLY A 91 16.11 17.60 -0.98
CA GLY A 91 15.16 18.17 -1.93
C GLY A 91 13.99 18.86 -1.25
N SER A 92 13.07 19.41 -2.06
CA SER A 92 11.77 19.85 -1.55
C SER A 92 10.93 18.61 -1.20
N PRO A 93 10.31 18.53 -0.01
CA PRO A 93 9.46 17.41 0.35
C PRO A 93 8.35 17.24 -0.70
N ALA A 94 8.32 16.08 -1.34
CA ALA A 94 7.30 15.72 -2.33
C ALA A 94 6.57 14.47 -1.82
N PRO A 95 5.23 14.50 -1.69
CA PRO A 95 4.51 13.35 -1.21
C PRO A 95 4.41 12.26 -2.29
N ASP A 96 4.75 11.04 -1.91
CA ASP A 96 4.59 9.84 -2.75
C ASP A 96 3.33 9.07 -2.40
N VAL A 97 2.88 9.19 -1.14
CA VAL A 97 1.75 8.45 -0.58
C VAL A 97 0.76 9.44 0.02
N VAL A 98 -0.52 9.20 -0.27
CA VAL A 98 -1.64 9.82 0.44
C VAL A 98 -2.40 8.73 1.24
N LEU A 99 -2.48 8.93 2.54
CA LEU A 99 -3.20 8.08 3.48
C LEU A 99 -4.54 8.71 3.81
N GLN A 100 -5.63 7.98 3.55
CA GLN A 100 -6.92 8.27 4.14
C GLN A 100 -6.85 7.98 5.66
N ILE A 101 -7.11 9.00 6.47
CA ILE A 101 -7.05 8.94 7.94
C ILE A 101 -8.35 9.44 8.57
N PRO A 102 -8.68 9.03 9.81
CA PRO A 102 -9.76 9.66 10.55
C PRO A 102 -9.51 11.16 10.76
N VAL A 103 -10.53 12.00 10.57
CA VAL A 103 -10.43 13.47 10.76
C VAL A 103 -9.88 13.84 12.14
N SER A 104 -10.21 13.06 13.17
CA SER A 104 -9.72 13.27 14.55
C SER A 104 -8.20 13.13 14.70
N GLN A 105 -7.51 12.51 13.75
CA GLN A 105 -6.05 12.34 13.78
C GLN A 105 -5.29 13.44 13.03
N VAL A 106 -5.96 14.27 12.22
CA VAL A 106 -5.31 15.28 11.37
C VAL A 106 -4.40 16.20 12.20
N ASP A 107 -4.91 16.80 13.27
CA ASP A 107 -4.13 17.76 14.07
C ASP A 107 -2.95 17.10 14.81
N ALA A 108 -3.08 15.82 15.19
CA ALA A 108 -2.03 15.07 15.86
C ALA A 108 -0.92 14.61 14.91
N LEU A 109 -1.26 14.42 13.63
CA LEU A 109 -0.34 13.99 12.59
C LEU A 109 0.25 15.14 11.78
N ASN A 110 -0.29 16.35 11.87
CA ASN A 110 0.19 17.51 11.12
C ASN A 110 1.51 18.10 11.69
N THR A 111 2.51 17.24 11.83
CA THR A 111 3.87 17.60 12.24
C THR A 111 4.80 17.22 11.09
N PRO A 112 5.21 18.20 10.26
CA PRO A 112 6.11 17.97 9.13
C PRO A 112 7.44 17.33 9.56
N GLU A 113 8.04 16.59 8.64
CA GLU A 113 9.33 15.88 8.75
C GLU A 113 9.41 14.78 9.82
N ARG A 114 8.32 14.54 10.57
CA ARG A 114 8.23 13.45 11.52
C ARG A 114 8.30 12.10 10.79
N PRO A 115 9.21 11.19 11.18
CA PRO A 115 9.17 9.81 10.70
C PRO A 115 7.86 9.14 11.13
N VAL A 116 7.22 8.45 10.20
CA VAL A 116 5.97 7.72 10.44
C VAL A 116 6.09 6.33 9.83
N THR A 117 5.89 5.32 10.66
CA THR A 117 5.68 3.94 10.21
C THR A 117 4.19 3.66 10.22
N PHE A 118 3.67 3.07 9.15
CA PHE A 118 2.24 2.82 9.02
C PHE A 118 1.99 1.47 8.38
N ARG A 119 0.85 0.89 8.73
CA ARG A 119 0.24 -0.26 8.07
C ARG A 119 -0.99 0.24 7.32
N ALA A 120 -1.00 0.07 6.01
CA ALA A 120 -2.08 0.61 5.16
C ALA A 120 -2.37 -0.30 3.96
N THR A 121 -3.61 -0.24 3.47
CA THR A 121 -4.06 -0.99 2.29
C THR A 121 -3.95 -0.10 1.06
N ILE A 122 -3.30 -0.59 0.00
CA ILE A 122 -3.20 0.12 -1.28
C ILE A 122 -4.58 0.16 -1.95
N LEU A 123 -5.12 1.36 -2.18
CA LEU A 123 -6.40 1.57 -2.86
C LEU A 123 -6.22 1.77 -4.36
N GLY A 124 -5.14 2.46 -4.73
CA GLY A 124 -4.88 2.79 -6.11
C GLY A 124 -3.78 3.84 -6.25
N PHE A 125 -3.83 4.55 -7.37
CA PHE A 125 -2.83 5.52 -7.76
C PHE A 125 -3.55 6.74 -8.34
N VAL A 126 -3.28 7.91 -7.78
CA VAL A 126 -3.93 9.16 -8.14
C VAL A 126 -2.92 10.08 -8.84
N PRO A 127 -3.35 10.90 -9.83
CA PRO A 127 -2.48 11.90 -10.43
C PRO A 127 -1.97 12.89 -9.39
N ALA A 128 -0.70 13.28 -9.49
CA ALA A 128 -0.06 14.27 -8.62
C ALA A 128 0.85 15.20 -9.43
N GLU A 129 1.26 16.32 -8.85
CA GLU A 129 2.26 17.19 -9.47
C GLU A 129 3.57 16.41 -9.63
N GLY A 130 4.03 16.24 -10.88
CA GLY A 130 5.24 15.49 -11.18
C GLY A 130 5.07 13.97 -11.37
N GLY A 131 3.86 13.41 -11.25
CA GLY A 131 3.65 11.98 -11.49
C GLY A 131 2.34 11.42 -10.92
N GLN A 132 2.46 10.37 -10.12
CA GLN A 132 1.34 9.72 -9.44
C GLN A 132 1.70 9.53 -7.96
N MET A 133 0.70 9.64 -7.08
CA MET A 133 0.79 9.22 -5.68
C MET A 133 0.09 7.89 -5.47
N ILE A 134 0.56 7.12 -4.50
CA ILE A 134 -0.10 5.91 -4.02
C ILE A 134 -1.21 6.34 -3.06
N GLU A 135 -2.45 6.01 -3.40
CA GLU A 135 -3.59 6.22 -2.51
C GLU A 135 -3.78 4.99 -1.62
N MET A 136 -3.88 5.21 -0.31
CA MET A 136 -3.90 4.15 0.67
C MET A 136 -4.91 4.42 1.78
N ASN A 137 -5.50 3.36 2.33
CA ASN A 137 -6.34 3.44 3.52
C ASN A 137 -5.52 3.05 4.76
N LEU A 138 -5.36 3.97 5.70
CA LEU A 138 -4.64 3.69 6.94
C LEU A 138 -5.37 2.62 7.76
N LYS A 139 -4.62 1.60 8.21
CA LYS A 139 -5.11 0.62 9.18
C LYS A 139 -4.58 0.91 10.57
N GLU A 140 -3.31 1.28 10.67
CA GLU A 140 -2.62 1.47 11.94
C GLU A 140 -1.37 2.34 11.72
N LEU A 141 -1.08 3.23 12.66
CA LEU A 141 0.23 3.86 12.79
C LEU A 141 1.06 2.98 13.72
N ALA A 142 2.24 2.58 13.30
CA ALA A 142 3.17 1.90 14.19
C ALA A 142 3.93 2.95 15.01
N GLU A 143 3.95 2.75 16.33
CA GLU A 143 4.69 3.57 17.30
C GLU A 143 6.21 3.42 17.17
#